data_AF-A0A3K0WHM9-F1
#
_entry.id   AF-A0A3K0WHM9-F1
#
_cell.length_a   1.000
_cell.length_b   1.000
_cell.length_c   1.000
_cell.angle_alpha   90.00
_cell.angle_beta   90.00
_cell.angle_gamma   90.00
#
_symmetry.space_group_name_H-M   'P 1'
#
loop_
_entity.id
_entity.type
_entity.pdbx_description
1 polymer ?
#
loop_
_entity_poly.entity_id
_entity_poly.type
_entity_poly.pdbx_seq_one_letter_code
_entity_poly.pdbx_strand_id
1 'polypeptide(L)'
;DFSLLLPSVGAQLSDPGNIADNADKISDDWKAFDRAVDSHSGVPQTAARLKERLQDFRNTHASAQAGVSAVAALPGDTLAAALMLKTFGTVSVDGKVSDADLNYLESIADSGSQDVDKNRLTSQAFARAALITDVGVALATELETAGQKWSLGFTPKFQRVDLFNYNTLIKNY
;
A
#
# COMPACT_ATOMS: atom_id res chain seq x y z
N ASP A 1 13.59 -40.68 -7.72
CA ASP A 1 12.24 -40.17 -7.39
C ASP A 1 12.12 -38.69 -7.70
N PHE A 2 10.92 -38.16 -7.88
CA PHE A 2 10.64 -36.75 -8.15
C PHE A 2 9.60 -36.29 -7.13
N SER A 3 9.74 -35.09 -6.58
CA SER A 3 8.78 -34.54 -5.63
C SER A 3 8.30 -33.17 -6.10
N LEU A 4 6.98 -33.03 -6.23
CA LEU A 4 6.34 -31.75 -6.50
C LEU A 4 5.67 -31.28 -5.21
N LEU A 5 6.10 -30.12 -4.69
CA LEU A 5 5.37 -29.46 -3.64
C LEU A 5 4.17 -28.74 -4.28
N LEU A 6 2.97 -29.07 -3.79
CA LEU A 6 1.74 -28.50 -4.30
C LEU A 6 1.77 -26.96 -4.22
N PRO A 7 1.12 -26.27 -5.18
CA PRO A 7 1.05 -24.83 -5.15
C PRO A 7 0.48 -24.33 -3.81
N SER A 8 1.13 -23.32 -3.23
CA SER A 8 0.60 -22.60 -2.07
C SER A 8 0.00 -21.28 -2.50
N VAL A 9 -1.07 -20.87 -1.82
CA VAL A 9 -1.74 -19.58 -2.00
C VAL A 9 -1.84 -18.88 -0.66
N GLY A 10 -1.69 -17.56 -0.65
CA GLY A 10 -1.80 -16.76 0.56
C GLY A 10 -2.33 -15.37 0.27
N ALA A 11 -3.08 -14.82 1.21
CA ALA A 11 -3.56 -13.44 1.17
C ALA A 11 -3.51 -12.82 2.56
N GLN A 12 -3.26 -11.52 2.61
CA GLN A 12 -3.26 -10.72 3.83
C GLN A 12 -3.87 -9.35 3.52
N LEU A 13 -4.72 -8.87 4.43
CA LEU A 13 -5.36 -7.57 4.36
C LEU A 13 -5.12 -6.84 5.68
N SER A 14 -4.76 -5.56 5.59
CA SER A 14 -4.59 -4.66 6.72
C SER A 14 -5.29 -3.35 6.40
N ASP A 15 -6.42 -3.10 7.07
CA ASP A 15 -7.13 -1.82 7.01
C ASP A 15 -7.50 -1.38 8.45
N PRO A 16 -6.52 -0.91 9.24
CA PRO A 16 -6.77 -0.46 10.61
C PRO A 16 -7.62 0.82 10.70
N GLY A 17 -7.87 1.51 9.57
CA GLY A 17 -8.52 2.82 9.52
C GLY A 17 -9.86 2.89 8.80
N ASN A 18 -10.36 1.78 8.23
CA ASN A 18 -11.50 1.74 7.31
C ASN A 18 -11.35 2.75 6.15
N ILE A 19 -10.36 2.54 5.29
CA ILE A 19 -10.01 3.49 4.20
C ILE A 19 -11.18 3.82 3.28
N ALA A 20 -12.01 2.82 2.94
CA ALA A 20 -13.18 3.03 2.10
C ALA A 20 -14.11 4.08 2.73
N ASP A 21 -14.42 3.92 4.02
CA ASP A 21 -15.29 4.84 4.76
C ASP A 21 -14.65 6.23 4.90
N ASN A 22 -13.33 6.33 5.04
CA ASN A 22 -12.65 7.62 5.18
C ASN A 22 -12.56 8.37 3.85
N ALA A 23 -12.36 7.67 2.73
CA ALA A 23 -12.33 8.29 1.41
C ALA A 23 -13.67 8.92 1.05
N ASP A 24 -14.78 8.21 1.30
CA ASP A 24 -16.13 8.73 1.08
C ASP A 24 -16.41 9.95 1.96
N LYS A 25 -16.06 9.88 3.25
CA LYS A 25 -16.22 11.03 4.17
C LYS A 25 -15.39 12.24 3.76
N ILE A 26 -14.17 12.05 3.25
CA ILE A 26 -13.33 13.15 2.72
C ILE A 26 -14.02 13.82 1.52
N SER A 27 -14.54 13.04 0.58
CA SER A 27 -15.27 13.58 -0.58
C SER A 27 -16.52 14.35 -0.15
N ASP A 28 -17.28 13.83 0.81
CA ASP A 28 -18.48 14.47 1.34
C ASP A 28 -18.17 15.78 2.09
N ASP A 29 -17.15 15.76 2.96
CA ASP A 29 -16.69 16.94 3.70
C ASP A 29 -16.11 18.01 2.75
N TRP A 30 -15.40 17.59 1.69
CA TRP A 30 -14.93 18.47 0.60
C TRP A 30 -16.10 19.12 -0.13
N LYS A 31 -17.07 18.34 -0.61
CA LYS A 31 -18.27 18.86 -1.30
C LYS A 31 -19.11 19.76 -0.40
N ALA A 32 -19.15 19.51 0.90
CA ALA A 32 -19.83 20.38 1.85
C ALA A 32 -19.12 21.73 2.01
N PHE A 33 -17.79 21.71 2.13
CA PHE A 33 -16.96 22.91 2.17
C PHE A 33 -17.04 23.71 0.87
N ASP A 34 -16.94 23.05 -0.28
CA ASP A 34 -17.02 23.68 -1.60
C ASP A 34 -18.34 24.43 -1.81
N ARG A 35 -19.47 23.78 -1.47
CA ARG A 35 -20.81 24.40 -1.50
C ARG A 35 -20.95 25.55 -0.50
N ALA A 36 -20.35 25.44 0.68
CA ALA A 36 -20.40 26.50 1.69
C ALA A 36 -19.65 27.75 1.22
N VAL A 37 -18.49 27.57 0.59
CA VAL A 37 -17.72 28.66 -0.03
C VAL A 37 -18.51 29.31 -1.16
N ASP A 38 -19.10 28.51 -2.06
CA ASP A 38 -19.87 29.06 -3.19
C ASP A 38 -21.13 29.82 -2.72
N SER A 39 -21.81 29.28 -1.71
CA SER A 39 -23.02 29.90 -1.14
C SER A 39 -22.75 30.99 -0.10
N HIS A 40 -21.48 31.24 0.25
CA HIS A 40 -21.09 32.22 1.26
C HIS A 40 -21.81 31.99 2.60
N SER A 41 -21.97 30.72 2.98
CA SER A 41 -22.73 30.35 4.17
C SER A 41 -22.21 29.05 4.78
N GLY A 42 -21.99 29.04 6.09
CA GLY A 42 -21.50 27.85 6.80
C GLY A 42 -20.04 27.49 6.52
N VAL A 43 -19.25 28.42 5.98
CA VAL A 43 -17.83 28.22 5.63
C VAL A 43 -16.99 27.80 6.84
N PRO A 44 -17.07 28.47 8.01
CA PRO A 44 -16.24 28.10 9.16
C PRO A 44 -16.50 26.69 9.67
N GLN A 45 -17.78 26.27 9.71
CA GLN A 45 -18.19 24.96 10.20
C GLN A 45 -17.74 23.83 9.27
N THR A 46 -17.84 24.04 7.96
CA THR A 46 -17.41 23.04 6.96
C THR A 46 -15.88 22.99 6.84
N ALA A 47 -15.18 24.11 7.04
CA ALA A 47 -13.72 24.15 7.12
C ALA A 47 -13.19 23.35 8.31
N ALA A 48 -13.79 23.51 9.49
CA ALA A 48 -13.41 22.78 10.70
C ALA A 48 -13.58 21.26 10.53
N ARG A 49 -14.70 20.83 9.93
CA ARG A 49 -14.96 19.40 9.64
C ARG A 49 -13.95 18.84 8.63
N LEU A 50 -13.69 19.56 7.54
CA LEU A 50 -12.70 19.15 6.55
C LEU A 50 -11.30 19.06 7.18
N LYS A 51 -10.92 19.97 8.08
CA LYS A 51 -9.65 19.91 8.82
C LYS A 51 -9.55 18.62 9.65
N GLU A 52 -10.56 18.33 10.47
CA GLU A 52 -10.61 17.12 11.30
C GLU A 52 -10.50 15.86 10.44
N ARG A 53 -11.25 15.83 9.33
CA ARG A 53 -11.22 14.72 8.38
C ARG A 53 -9.86 14.55 7.70
N LEU A 54 -9.19 15.64 7.32
CA LEU A 54 -7.83 15.60 6.79
C LEU A 54 -6.81 15.16 7.87
N GLN A 55 -7.01 15.53 9.13
CA GLN A 55 -6.17 15.04 10.24
C GLN A 55 -6.31 13.53 10.43
N ASP A 56 -7.51 12.97 10.34
CA ASP A 56 -7.74 11.52 10.34
C ASP A 56 -7.07 10.86 9.13
N PHE A 57 -7.21 11.47 7.94
CA PHE A 57 -6.63 10.95 6.71
C PHE A 57 -5.11 10.89 6.71
N ARG A 58 -4.45 11.85 7.39
CA ARG A 58 -2.99 11.85 7.56
C ARG A 58 -2.44 10.55 8.17
N ASN A 59 -3.23 9.93 9.05
CA ASN A 59 -2.83 8.73 9.77
C ASN A 59 -3.38 7.45 9.11
N THR A 60 -3.96 7.58 7.91
CA THR A 60 -4.63 6.47 7.22
C THR A 60 -3.64 5.71 6.34
N HIS A 61 -3.53 4.40 6.59
CA HIS A 61 -2.77 3.45 5.79
C HIS A 61 -3.53 2.12 5.70
N ALA A 62 -3.73 1.61 4.50
CA ALA A 62 -4.20 0.25 4.29
C ALA A 62 -3.43 -0.40 3.16
N SER A 63 -3.32 -1.71 3.28
CA SER A 63 -2.66 -2.53 2.30
C SER A 63 -3.30 -3.90 2.19
N ALA A 64 -3.24 -4.45 1.00
CA ALA A 64 -3.61 -5.83 0.73
C ALA A 64 -2.50 -6.49 -0.06
N GLN A 65 -2.30 -7.78 0.15
CA GLN A 65 -1.37 -8.59 -0.61
C GLN A 65 -1.94 -9.98 -0.84
N ALA A 66 -1.62 -10.55 -1.99
CA ALA A 66 -1.96 -11.92 -2.33
C ALA A 66 -0.88 -12.52 -3.20
N GLY A 67 -0.67 -13.82 -3.10
CA GLY A 67 0.34 -14.49 -3.88
C GLY A 67 0.17 -15.98 -3.96
N VAL A 68 0.86 -16.56 -4.92
CA VAL A 68 0.93 -18.00 -5.14
C VAL A 68 2.39 -18.42 -5.35
N SER A 69 2.72 -19.64 -4.99
CA SER A 69 4.05 -20.20 -5.27
C SER A 69 4.00 -21.70 -5.54
N ALA A 70 4.95 -22.19 -6.30
CA ALA A 70 5.12 -23.61 -6.61
C ALA A 70 6.60 -23.97 -6.59
N VAL A 71 6.90 -25.21 -6.17
CA VAL A 71 8.27 -25.72 -6.12
C VAL A 71 8.32 -27.14 -6.66
N ALA A 72 9.21 -27.40 -7.60
CA ALA A 72 9.48 -28.73 -8.15
C ALA A 72 10.89 -29.17 -7.74
N ALA A 73 11.01 -30.29 -7.03
CA ALA A 73 12.27 -30.80 -6.52
C ALA A 73 12.72 -32.05 -7.28
N LEU A 74 14.00 -32.04 -7.66
CA LEU A 74 14.73 -33.11 -8.30
C LEU A 74 15.79 -33.60 -7.30
N PRO A 75 15.56 -34.74 -6.61
CA PRO A 75 16.57 -35.34 -5.77
C PRO A 75 17.70 -35.92 -6.62
N GLY A 76 18.92 -35.87 -6.09
CA GLY A 76 20.10 -36.50 -6.67
C GLY A 76 21.04 -36.95 -5.56
N ASP A 77 21.82 -38.00 -5.83
CA ASP A 77 22.65 -38.68 -4.82
C ASP A 77 23.83 -37.82 -4.34
N THR A 78 24.23 -36.82 -5.11
CA THR A 78 25.34 -35.89 -4.80
C THR A 78 24.90 -34.42 -4.81
N LEU A 79 23.91 -34.07 -5.62
CA LEU A 79 23.37 -32.72 -5.75
C LEU A 79 21.85 -32.79 -5.85
N ALA A 80 21.16 -32.17 -4.89
CA ALA A 80 19.72 -31.94 -4.96
C ALA A 80 19.44 -30.59 -5.63
N ALA A 81 18.41 -30.53 -6.47
CA ALA A 81 17.99 -29.30 -7.13
C ALA A 81 16.48 -29.05 -6.94
N ALA A 82 16.07 -27.78 -6.88
CA ALA A 82 14.66 -27.41 -6.92
C ALA A 82 14.43 -26.15 -7.75
N LEU A 83 13.39 -26.17 -8.58
CA LEU A 83 12.88 -25.00 -9.28
C LEU A 83 11.79 -24.35 -8.42
N MET A 84 11.91 -23.05 -8.19
CA MET A 84 10.98 -22.25 -7.40
C MET A 84 10.36 -21.17 -8.28
N LEU A 85 9.03 -21.09 -8.27
CA LEU A 85 8.26 -20.01 -8.87
C LEU A 85 7.41 -19.37 -7.78
N LYS A 86 7.50 -18.05 -7.60
CA LYS A 86 6.66 -17.30 -6.68
C LYS A 86 6.17 -16.03 -7.36
N THR A 87 4.89 -15.74 -7.22
CA THR A 87 4.33 -14.45 -7.62
C THR A 87 3.45 -13.90 -6.52
N PHE A 88 3.59 -12.62 -6.21
CA PHE A 88 2.70 -11.95 -5.27
C PHE A 88 2.51 -10.49 -5.66
N GLY A 89 1.29 -10.01 -5.46
CA GLY A 89 0.91 -8.62 -5.62
C GLY A 89 0.73 -7.96 -4.27
N THR A 90 1.06 -6.68 -4.20
CA THR A 90 0.71 -5.79 -3.09
C THR A 90 0.00 -4.57 -3.63
N VAL A 91 -0.92 -4.03 -2.84
CA VAL A 91 -1.55 -2.72 -3.05
C VAL A 91 -1.54 -1.97 -1.73
N SER A 92 -1.28 -0.67 -1.75
CA SER A 92 -1.39 0.21 -0.60
C SER A 92 -2.05 1.53 -0.97
N VAL A 93 -2.76 2.11 0.00
CA VAL A 93 -3.32 3.45 -0.07
C VAL A 93 -2.81 4.26 1.11
N ASP A 94 -2.30 5.44 0.84
CA ASP A 94 -1.66 6.32 1.81
C ASP A 94 -2.21 7.75 1.67
N GLY A 95 -2.64 8.34 2.78
CA GLY A 95 -3.03 9.75 2.83
C GLY A 95 -1.85 10.67 3.14
N LYS A 96 -1.65 11.72 2.34
CA LYS A 96 -0.64 12.76 2.61
C LYS A 96 -1.31 14.11 2.74
N VAL A 97 -1.41 14.57 3.97
CA VAL A 97 -2.05 15.85 4.31
C VAL A 97 -1.00 16.87 4.69
N SER A 98 -1.01 18.00 3.99
CA SER A 98 -0.06 19.09 4.23
C SER A 98 -0.41 19.85 5.52
N ASP A 99 0.58 20.24 6.33
CA ASP A 99 0.33 21.10 7.49
C ASP A 99 -0.20 22.48 7.07
N ALA A 100 0.20 22.95 5.88
CA ALA A 100 -0.28 24.20 5.32
C ALA A 100 -1.80 24.18 5.07
N ASP A 101 -2.35 23.07 4.58
CA ASP A 101 -3.78 22.88 4.35
C ASP A 101 -4.54 22.88 5.69
N LEU A 102 -4.02 22.17 6.70
CA LEU A 102 -4.65 22.13 8.03
C LEU A 102 -4.69 23.51 8.69
N ASN A 103 -3.57 24.23 8.65
CA ASN A 103 -3.47 25.59 9.19
C ASN A 103 -4.37 26.57 8.42
N TYR A 104 -4.51 26.37 7.10
CA TYR A 104 -5.38 27.21 6.28
C TYR A 104 -6.86 26.98 6.63
N LEU A 105 -7.29 25.72 6.75
CA LEU A 105 -8.66 25.38 7.16
C LEU A 105 -8.97 25.84 8.59
N GLU A 106 -7.99 25.76 9.50
CA GLU A 106 -8.10 26.34 10.85
C GLU A 106 -8.28 27.85 10.81
N SER A 107 -7.50 28.56 9.99
CA SER A 107 -7.63 30.01 9.87
C SER A 107 -9.01 30.45 9.35
N ILE A 108 -9.63 29.65 8.47
CA ILE A 108 -10.99 29.89 7.96
C ILE A 108 -12.02 29.64 9.06
N ALA A 109 -11.85 28.55 9.82
CA ALA A 109 -12.72 28.21 10.94
C ALA A 109 -12.71 29.29 12.05
N ASP A 110 -11.53 29.85 12.35
CA ASP A 110 -11.36 30.81 13.44
C ASP A 110 -11.67 32.26 13.05
N SER A 111 -11.37 32.66 11.81
CA SER A 111 -11.55 34.06 11.36
C SER A 111 -12.98 34.41 10.98
N GLY A 112 -13.83 33.41 10.70
CA GLY A 112 -15.16 33.63 10.14
C GLY A 112 -15.16 34.16 8.71
N SER A 113 -13.99 34.22 8.05
CA SER A 113 -13.85 34.68 6.66
C SER A 113 -14.64 33.78 5.73
N GLN A 114 -15.35 34.40 4.80
CA GLN A 114 -16.02 33.70 3.70
C GLN A 114 -15.25 33.76 2.39
N ASP A 115 -14.17 34.55 2.34
CA ASP A 115 -13.27 34.62 1.20
C ASP A 115 -12.23 33.49 1.31
N VAL A 116 -12.36 32.50 0.43
CA VAL A 116 -11.60 31.25 0.45
C VAL A 116 -10.99 30.97 -0.92
N ASP A 117 -9.67 30.82 -0.95
CA ASP A 117 -8.94 30.33 -2.10
C ASP A 117 -8.75 28.81 -2.01
N LYS A 118 -9.66 28.09 -2.66
CA LYS A 118 -9.66 26.62 -2.75
C LYS A 118 -8.39 26.06 -3.40
N ASN A 119 -7.66 26.86 -4.20
CA ASN A 119 -6.47 26.38 -4.90
C ASN A 119 -5.27 26.18 -3.98
N ARG A 120 -5.31 26.75 -2.77
CA ARG A 120 -4.26 26.60 -1.75
C ARG A 120 -4.22 25.21 -1.12
N LEU A 121 -5.28 24.41 -1.29
CA LEU A 121 -5.35 23.04 -0.78
C LEU A 121 -4.65 22.07 -1.72
N THR A 122 -3.68 21.35 -1.16
CA THR A 122 -2.67 20.55 -1.88
C THR A 122 -2.54 19.11 -1.36
N SER A 123 -3.31 18.73 -0.35
CA SER A 123 -3.30 17.38 0.21
C SER A 123 -3.64 16.33 -0.86
N GLN A 124 -2.98 15.16 -0.76
CA GLN A 124 -2.94 14.13 -1.79
C GLN A 124 -3.29 12.75 -1.21
N ALA A 125 -3.88 11.92 -2.06
CA ALA A 125 -4.03 10.49 -1.84
C ALA A 125 -3.13 9.72 -2.81
N PHE A 126 -2.38 8.75 -2.29
CA PHE A 126 -1.51 7.88 -3.08
C PHE A 126 -2.09 6.47 -3.09
N ALA A 127 -2.16 5.87 -4.28
CA ALA A 127 -2.39 4.45 -4.46
C ALA A 127 -1.17 3.83 -5.13
N ARG A 128 -0.60 2.80 -4.51
CA ARG A 128 0.60 2.11 -5.00
C ARG A 128 0.29 0.64 -5.15
N ALA A 129 0.80 0.02 -6.20
CA ALA A 129 0.75 -1.42 -6.35
C ALA A 129 2.11 -1.94 -6.84
N ALA A 130 2.45 -3.15 -6.42
CA ALA A 130 3.63 -3.86 -6.90
C ALA A 130 3.24 -5.29 -7.26
N LEU A 131 3.66 -5.77 -8.43
CA LEU A 131 3.63 -7.18 -8.78
C LEU A 131 5.07 -7.69 -8.76
N ILE A 132 5.32 -8.73 -7.97
CA ILE A 132 6.64 -9.31 -7.79
C ILE A 132 6.60 -10.75 -8.29
N THR A 133 7.52 -11.10 -9.17
CA THR A 133 7.68 -12.45 -9.71
C THR A 133 9.12 -12.91 -9.51
N ASP A 134 9.28 -13.99 -8.74
CA ASP A 134 10.56 -14.64 -8.46
C ASP A 134 10.63 -15.97 -9.21
N VAL A 135 11.73 -16.19 -9.92
CA VAL A 135 12.13 -17.50 -10.45
C VAL A 135 13.48 -17.84 -9.85
N GLY A 136 13.57 -18.95 -9.13
CA GLY A 136 14.78 -19.38 -8.44
C GLY A 136 15.12 -20.84 -8.70
N VAL A 137 16.42 -21.15 -8.66
CA VAL A 137 16.91 -22.54 -8.71
C VAL A 137 17.69 -22.77 -7.43
N ALA A 138 17.19 -23.61 -6.54
CA ALA A 138 17.91 -24.02 -5.34
C ALA A 138 18.79 -25.22 -5.67
N LEU A 139 20.06 -25.17 -5.30
CA LEU A 139 21.00 -26.27 -5.43
C LEU A 139 21.57 -26.57 -4.05
N ALA A 140 21.65 -27.84 -3.67
CA ALA A 140 22.22 -28.27 -2.40
C ALA A 140 23.14 -29.47 -2.60
N THR A 141 24.29 -29.46 -1.92
CA THR A 141 25.23 -30.57 -1.86
C THR A 141 25.32 -31.07 -0.43
N GLU A 142 25.43 -32.39 -0.26
CA GLU A 142 25.77 -33.00 1.01
C GLU A 142 27.30 -33.07 1.16
N LEU A 143 27.79 -32.86 2.38
CA LEU A 143 29.19 -32.89 2.76
C LEU A 143 29.32 -33.77 4.00
N GLU A 144 30.32 -34.63 4.06
CA GLU A 144 30.63 -35.42 5.24
C GLU A 144 31.98 -35.00 5.80
N THR A 145 32.03 -34.69 7.10
CA THR A 145 33.28 -34.36 7.81
C THR A 145 33.20 -34.89 9.22
N ALA A 146 34.27 -35.59 9.66
CA ALA A 146 34.37 -36.19 10.99
C ALA A 146 33.17 -37.11 11.35
N GLY A 147 32.62 -37.83 10.37
CA GLY A 147 31.46 -38.72 10.56
C GLY A 147 30.12 -37.99 10.73
N GLN A 148 30.06 -36.68 10.50
CA GLN A 148 28.82 -35.89 10.50
C GLN A 148 28.47 -35.44 9.07
N LYS A 149 27.21 -35.61 8.70
CA LYS A 149 26.64 -35.17 7.43
C LYS A 149 26.06 -33.76 7.57
N TRP A 150 26.44 -32.88 6.66
CA TRP A 150 26.01 -31.50 6.56
C TRP A 150 25.51 -31.21 5.14
N SER A 151 24.62 -30.25 4.97
CA SER A 151 24.18 -29.81 3.64
C SER A 151 24.45 -28.33 3.46
N LEU A 152 25.04 -27.98 2.32
CA LEU A 152 25.23 -26.58 1.90
C LEU A 152 24.38 -26.34 0.67
N GLY A 153 23.53 -25.32 0.73
CA GLY A 153 22.68 -24.93 -0.37
C GLY A 153 22.84 -23.47 -0.77
N PHE A 154 22.60 -23.18 -2.04
CA PHE A 154 22.50 -21.82 -2.57
C PHE A 154 21.32 -21.73 -3.56
N THR A 155 20.64 -20.58 -3.57
CA THR A 155 19.47 -20.36 -4.42
C THR A 155 19.62 -19.04 -5.18
N PRO A 156 20.23 -19.04 -6.37
CA PRO A 156 20.17 -17.90 -7.26
C PRO A 156 18.71 -17.67 -7.65
N LYS A 157 18.32 -16.41 -7.71
CA LYS A 157 16.99 -16.02 -8.19
C LYS A 157 17.07 -14.82 -9.13
N PHE A 158 16.15 -14.82 -10.09
CA PHE A 158 15.79 -13.65 -10.87
C PHE A 158 14.46 -13.11 -10.32
N GLN A 159 14.42 -11.81 -10.04
CA GLN A 159 13.24 -11.13 -9.51
C GLN A 159 12.85 -10.00 -10.47
N ARG A 160 11.60 -10.03 -10.92
CA ARG A 160 10.95 -8.92 -11.63
C ARG A 160 10.00 -8.20 -10.68
N VAL A 161 10.06 -6.88 -10.70
CA VAL A 161 9.17 -6.00 -9.93
C VAL A 161 8.51 -5.02 -10.89
N ASP A 162 7.21 -5.14 -11.07
CA ASP A 162 6.41 -4.17 -11.82
C ASP A 162 5.69 -3.24 -10.82
N LEU A 163 5.96 -1.93 -10.91
CA LEU A 163 5.44 -0.93 -9.98
C LEU A 163 4.39 -0.04 -10.66
N PHE A 164 3.31 0.24 -9.93
CA PHE A 164 2.24 1.13 -10.34
C PHE A 164 2.05 2.20 -9.25
N ASN A 165 2.07 3.48 -9.63
CA ASN A 165 1.92 4.59 -8.70
C ASN A 165 0.91 5.59 -9.25
N TYR A 166 -0.18 5.79 -8.50
CA TYR A 166 -1.23 6.74 -8.80
C TYR A 166 -1.28 7.80 -7.70
N ASN A 167 -1.27 9.07 -8.10
CA ASN A 167 -1.31 10.22 -7.20
C ASN A 167 -2.45 11.15 -7.63
N THR A 168 -3.35 11.48 -6.70
CA THR A 168 -4.45 12.41 -6.95
C THR A 168 -4.58 13.42 -5.83
N LEU A 169 -5.00 14.64 -6.17
CA LEU A 169 -5.32 15.68 -5.19
C LEU A 169 -6.65 15.37 -4.53
N ILE A 170 -6.76 15.61 -3.22
CA ILE A 170 -8.01 15.36 -2.47
C ILE A 170 -9.16 16.21 -3.01
N LYS A 171 -8.89 17.42 -3.49
CA LYS A 171 -9.91 18.30 -4.09
C LYS A 171 -10.51 17.81 -5.42
N ASN A 172 -9.94 16.78 -6.03
CA ASN A 172 -10.43 16.19 -7.28
C ASN A 172 -11.37 14.99 -7.04
N TYR A 173 -11.70 14.69 -5.78
CA TYR A 173 -12.70 13.70 -5.37
C TYR A 173 -14.10 14.30 -5.17
#